data_AF-A0A2M7A6G1-F1
#
_entry.id   AF-A0A2M7A6G1-F1
#
_cell.length_a   1.000
_cell.length_b   1.000
_cell.length_c   1.000
_cell.angle_alpha   90.00
_cell.angle_beta   90.00
_cell.angle_gamma   90.00
#
_symmetry.space_group_name_H-M   'P 1'
#
loop_
_entity.id
_entity.type
_entity.pdbx_description
1 polymer ?
#
loop_
_entity_poly.entity_id
_entity_poly.type
_entity_poly.pdbx_seq_one_letter_code
_entity_poly.pdbx_strand_id
1 'polypeptide(L)'
;MSVITLPPVLQDKLGRDAAQALVELINESQADFKVDVIEIREERFETKLTREISDLRVEMIQRMADLETRLTHLIESGRSETLKWMLIFWVGQFAVLLGILFAFFKH
;
A
#
# COMPACT_ATOMS: atom_id res chain seq x y z
N MET A 1 -35.82 -2.87 -17.29
CA MET A 1 -36.12 -1.50 -16.84
C MET A 1 -37.36 -1.54 -15.97
N SER A 2 -37.34 -0.93 -14.79
CA SER A 2 -38.52 -0.88 -13.91
C SER A 2 -39.34 0.33 -14.35
N VAL A 3 -40.35 0.09 -15.20
CA VAL A 3 -41.25 1.15 -15.68
C VAL A 3 -42.15 1.56 -14.51
N ILE A 4 -42.06 2.80 -14.07
CA ILE A 4 -42.95 3.32 -13.02
C ILE A 4 -44.33 3.47 -13.64
N THR A 5 -45.29 2.66 -13.22
CA THR A 5 -46.70 2.82 -13.59
C THR A 5 -47.41 3.71 -12.58
N LEU A 6 -48.26 4.59 -13.08
CA LEU A 6 -48.99 5.51 -12.22
C LEU A 6 -50.15 4.78 -11.52
N PRO A 7 -50.31 4.93 -10.19
CA PRO A 7 -51.47 4.40 -9.48
C PRO A 7 -52.79 4.94 -10.05
N PRO A 8 -53.86 4.11 -10.13
CA PRO A 8 -55.11 4.48 -10.78
C PRO A 8 -55.77 5.74 -10.20
N VAL A 9 -55.63 5.96 -8.88
CA VAL A 9 -56.14 7.16 -8.19
C VAL A 9 -55.52 8.46 -8.71
N LEU A 10 -54.25 8.41 -9.12
CA LEU A 10 -53.54 9.56 -9.69
C LEU A 10 -53.89 9.73 -11.17
N GLN A 11 -54.10 8.63 -11.90
CA GLN A 11 -54.50 8.66 -13.31
C GLN A 11 -55.90 9.24 -13.50
N ASP A 12 -56.85 8.91 -12.61
CA ASP A 12 -58.22 9.46 -12.63
C ASP A 12 -58.27 10.96 -12.31
N LYS A 13 -57.36 11.45 -11.46
CA LYS A 13 -57.29 12.88 -11.09
C LYS A 13 -56.52 13.74 -12.07
N LEU A 14 -55.52 13.18 -12.76
CA LEU A 14 -54.67 13.90 -13.70
C LEU A 14 -55.19 13.83 -15.14
N GLY A 15 -55.99 12.82 -15.47
CA GLY A 15 -56.36 12.50 -16.85
C GLY A 15 -55.26 11.72 -17.57
N ARG A 16 -55.62 11.00 -18.64
CA ARG A 16 -54.71 10.05 -19.32
C ARG A 16 -53.45 10.71 -19.87
N ASP A 17 -53.59 11.86 -20.53
CA ASP A 17 -52.48 12.53 -21.20
C ASP A 17 -51.47 13.10 -20.20
N ALA A 18 -51.94 13.75 -19.12
CA ALA A 18 -51.06 14.28 -18.09
C ALA A 18 -50.41 13.16 -17.24
N ALA A 19 -51.12 12.06 -17.00
CA ALA A 19 -50.57 10.89 -16.35
C ALA A 19 -49.43 10.26 -17.18
N GLN A 20 -49.58 10.22 -18.51
CA GLN A 20 -48.55 9.70 -19.40
C GLN A 20 -47.32 10.61 -19.46
N ALA A 21 -47.52 11.93 -19.57
CA ALA A 21 -46.42 12.91 -19.51
C ALA A 21 -45.65 12.86 -18.18
N LEU A 22 -46.34 12.67 -17.06
CA LEU A 22 -45.72 12.53 -15.75
C LEU A 22 -44.88 11.24 -15.65
N VAL A 23 -45.38 10.12 -16.18
CA VAL A 23 -44.64 8.85 -16.22
C VAL A 23 -43.39 8.97 -17.10
N GLU A 24 -43.48 9.65 -18.24
CA GLU A 24 -42.36 9.90 -19.13
C GLU A 24 -41.28 10.74 -18.43
N LEU A 25 -41.66 11.86 -17.83
CA LEU A 25 -40.76 12.73 -17.07
C LEU A 25 -40.08 12.02 -15.89
N ILE A 26 -40.82 11.19 -15.14
CA ILE A 26 -40.27 10.42 -14.02
C ILE A 26 -39.30 9.36 -14.50
N ASN A 27 -39.61 8.67 -15.60
CA ASN A 27 -38.72 7.64 -16.16
C ASN A 27 -37.43 8.27 -16.71
N GLU A 28 -37.51 9.41 -17.37
CA GLU A 28 -36.36 10.18 -17.86
C GLU A 28 -35.51 10.68 -16.68
N SER A 29 -36.12 11.33 -15.69
CA SER A 29 -35.43 11.79 -14.48
C SER A 29 -34.77 10.66 -13.68
N GLN A 30 -35.37 9.47 -13.62
CA GLN A 30 -34.77 8.31 -12.96
C GLN A 30 -33.56 7.77 -13.74
N ALA A 31 -33.65 7.77 -15.06
CA ALA A 31 -32.56 7.30 -15.92
C ALA A 31 -31.34 8.21 -15.75
N ASP A 32 -31.53 9.53 -15.83
CA ASP A 32 -30.49 10.53 -15.62
C ASP A 32 -29.88 10.42 -14.22
N PHE A 33 -30.73 10.34 -13.18
CA PHE A 33 -30.24 10.18 -11.81
C PHE A 33 -29.39 8.92 -11.61
N LYS A 34 -29.73 7.80 -12.26
CA LYS A 34 -28.91 6.57 -12.19
C LYS A 34 -27.57 6.76 -12.88
N VAL A 35 -27.52 7.43 -14.02
CA VAL A 35 -26.29 7.74 -14.75
C VAL A 35 -25.40 8.63 -13.88
N ASP A 36 -25.93 9.73 -13.34
CA ASP A 36 -25.21 10.65 -12.47
C ASP A 36 -24.65 9.95 -11.22
N VAL A 37 -25.45 9.09 -10.59
CA VAL A 37 -24.99 8.34 -9.40
C VAL A 37 -23.88 7.36 -9.76
N ILE A 38 -23.93 6.71 -10.92
CA ILE A 38 -22.86 5.81 -11.37
C ILE A 38 -21.59 6.62 -11.65
N GLU A 39 -21.69 7.71 -12.41
CA GLU A 39 -20.56 8.56 -12.76
C GLU A 39 -19.87 9.14 -11.51
N ILE A 40 -20.63 9.68 -10.56
CA ILE A 40 -20.10 10.20 -9.29
C ILE A 40 -19.41 9.10 -8.48
N ARG A 41 -19.92 7.86 -8.53
CA ARG A 41 -19.32 6.73 -7.82
C ARG A 41 -18.04 6.27 -8.49
N GLU A 42 -18.02 6.21 -9.82
CA GLU A 42 -16.84 5.86 -10.61
C GLU A 42 -15.72 6.89 -10.39
N GLU A 43 -16.00 8.19 -10.54
CA GLU A 43 -15.00 9.25 -10.32
C GLU A 43 -14.42 9.19 -8.89
N ARG A 44 -15.28 9.05 -7.88
CA ARG A 44 -14.82 8.92 -6.48
C ARG A 44 -14.04 7.65 -6.24
N PHE A 45 -14.40 6.55 -6.89
CA PHE A 45 -13.71 5.28 -6.76
C PHE A 45 -12.33 5.33 -7.42
N GLU A 46 -12.25 5.84 -8.65
CA GLU A 46 -10.99 6.05 -9.38
C GLU A 46 -10.04 6.97 -8.60
N THR A 47 -10.56 8.08 -8.07
CA THR A 47 -9.77 9.03 -7.28
C THR A 47 -9.22 8.38 -6.01
N LYS A 48 -10.05 7.61 -5.29
CA LYS A 48 -9.62 6.90 -4.08
C LYS A 48 -8.60 5.80 -4.39
N LEU A 49 -8.83 4.99 -5.41
CA LEU A 49 -7.90 3.95 -5.82
C LEU A 49 -6.55 4.53 -6.24
N THR A 50 -6.56 5.59 -7.05
CA THR A 50 -5.33 6.26 -7.48
C THR A 50 -4.54 6.78 -6.28
N ARG A 51 -5.23 7.35 -5.30
CA ARG A 51 -4.62 7.82 -4.06
C ARG A 51 -4.04 6.67 -3.24
N GLU A 52 -4.82 5.61 -2.98
CA GLU A 52 -4.35 4.45 -2.21
C GLU A 52 -3.15 3.76 -2.88
N ILE A 53 -3.16 3.61 -4.21
CA ILE A 53 -2.03 3.05 -4.96
C ILE A 53 -0.79 3.93 -4.82
N SER A 54 -0.96 5.25 -4.89
CA SER A 54 0.14 6.21 -4.73
C SER A 54 0.74 6.14 -3.32
N ASP A 55 -0.11 6.15 -2.30
CA ASP A 55 0.29 6.07 -0.89
C ASP A 55 1.03 4.74 -0.61
N LEU A 56 0.49 3.61 -1.10
CA LEU A 56 1.15 2.30 -1.01
C LEU A 56 2.50 2.27 -1.72
N ARG A 57 2.63 2.91 -2.89
CA ARG A 57 3.89 2.99 -3.63
C ARG A 57 4.94 3.76 -2.84
N VAL A 58 4.57 4.88 -2.23
CA VAL A 58 5.46 5.69 -1.38
C VAL A 58 5.91 4.89 -0.16
N GLU A 59 4.97 4.24 0.54
CA GLU A 59 5.28 3.42 1.71
C GLU A 59 6.23 2.26 1.35
N MET A 60 6.01 1.59 0.22
CA MET A 60 6.85 0.50 -0.24
C MET A 60 8.29 0.96 -0.51
N ILE A 61 8.46 2.10 -1.20
CA ILE A 61 9.79 2.67 -1.48
C ILE A 61 10.51 3.02 -0.17
N GLN A 62 9.80 3.64 0.78
CA GLN A 62 10.37 3.99 2.08
C GLN A 62 10.81 2.75 2.87
N ARG A 63 9.96 1.71 2.93
CA ARG A 63 10.29 0.46 3.61
C ARG A 63 11.46 -0.28 2.95
N MET A 64 11.55 -0.27 1.62
CA MET A 64 12.68 -0.85 0.90
C MET A 64 13.99 -0.11 1.23
N ALA A 65 13.98 1.22 1.21
CA ALA A 65 15.15 2.02 1.55
C ALA A 65 15.61 1.81 3.01
N ASP A 66 14.67 1.71 3.96
CA ASP A 66 14.97 1.40 5.36
C ASP A 66 15.57 -0.01 5.51
N LEU A 67 15.03 -1.00 4.78
CA LEU A 67 15.57 -2.36 4.77
C LEU A 67 16.99 -2.42 4.19
N GLU A 68 17.25 -1.75 3.06
CA GLU A 68 18.58 -1.66 2.45
C GLU A 68 19.61 -1.04 3.41
N THR A 69 19.21 0.04 4.08
CA THR A 69 20.06 0.72 5.08
C THR A 69 20.37 -0.20 6.26
N ARG A 70 19.35 -0.88 6.81
CA ARG A 70 19.50 -1.81 7.94
C ARG A 70 20.37 -3.01 7.57
N LEU A 71 20.19 -3.59 6.39
CA LEU A 71 20.99 -4.72 5.92
C LEU A 71 22.45 -4.32 5.75
N THR A 72 22.71 -3.17 5.11
CA THR A 72 24.07 -2.64 4.94
C THR A 72 24.75 -2.44 6.29
N HIS A 73 24.05 -1.81 7.24
CA HIS A 73 24.57 -1.60 8.59
C HIS A 73 24.85 -2.92 9.32
N LEU A 74 23.95 -3.92 9.24
CA LEU A 74 24.14 -5.23 9.87
C LEU A 74 25.36 -5.98 9.31
N ILE A 75 25.57 -5.91 7.99
CA ILE A 75 26.73 -6.51 7.33
C ILE A 75 28.01 -5.82 7.80
N GLU A 76 28.04 -4.48 7.80
CA GLU A 76 29.20 -3.71 8.26
C GLU A 76 29.52 -3.98 9.73
N SER A 77 28.51 -3.97 10.60
CA SER A 77 28.70 -4.24 12.03
C SER A 77 29.20 -5.65 12.28
N GLY A 78 28.63 -6.66 11.61
CA GLY A 78 29.05 -8.05 11.77
C GLY A 78 30.47 -8.30 11.28
N ARG A 79 30.87 -7.66 10.17
CA ARG A 79 32.25 -7.73 9.67
C ARG A 79 33.23 -7.05 10.62
N SER A 80 32.89 -5.87 11.14
CA SER A 80 33.73 -5.15 12.10
C SER A 80 33.97 -5.96 13.37
N GLU A 81 32.92 -6.55 13.93
CA GLU A 81 33.01 -7.37 15.13
C GLU A 81 33.83 -8.65 14.90
N THR A 82 33.61 -9.35 13.79
CA THR A 82 34.39 -10.54 13.43
C THR A 82 35.88 -10.21 13.27
N LEU A 83 36.21 -9.09 12.62
CA LEU A 83 37.59 -8.64 12.46
C LEU A 83 38.26 -8.30 13.80
N LYS A 84 37.55 -7.63 14.72
CA LYS A 84 38.05 -7.33 16.07
C LYS A 84 38.41 -8.60 16.83
N TRP A 85 37.51 -9.58 16.83
CA TRP A 85 37.73 -10.85 17.52
C TRP A 85 38.87 -11.67 16.89
N MET A 86 38.96 -11.70 15.56
CA MET A 86 40.09 -12.34 14.87
C MET A 86 41.43 -11.69 15.23
N LEU A 87 41.49 -10.37 15.38
CA LEU A 87 42.73 -9.66 15.73
C LEU A 87 43.18 -9.94 17.17
N ILE A 88 42.25 -9.90 18.14
CA ILE A 88 42.55 -10.26 19.54
C ILE A 88 43.08 -11.69 19.62
N PHE A 89 42.43 -12.61 18.91
CA PHE A 89 42.87 -13.99 18.83
C PHE A 89 44.28 -14.11 18.25
N TRP A 90 44.56 -13.46 17.11
CA TRP A 90 45.87 -13.49 16.46
C TRP A 90 46.99 -12.93 17.34
N VAL A 91 46.75 -11.82 18.06
CA VAL A 91 47.73 -11.27 19.02
C VAL A 91 48.02 -12.29 20.12
N GLY A 92 47.00 -12.97 20.63
CA GLY A 92 47.17 -14.06 21.60
C GLY A 92 48.01 -15.22 21.06
N GLN A 93 47.74 -15.67 19.84
CA GLN A 93 48.53 -16.74 19.19
C GLN A 93 50.01 -16.35 19.05
N PHE A 94 50.30 -15.13 18.58
CA PHE A 94 51.68 -14.62 18.48
C PHE A 94 52.37 -14.54 19.84
N ALA A 95 51.67 -14.08 20.87
CA ALA A 95 52.23 -14.01 22.23
C ALA A 95 52.62 -15.38 22.77
N VAL A 96 51.78 -16.40 22.54
CA VAL A 96 52.08 -17.80 22.92
C VAL A 96 53.29 -18.34 22.15
N LEU A 97 53.34 -18.15 20.82
CA LEU A 97 54.46 -18.59 20.00
C LEU A 97 55.78 -17.92 20.41
N LEU A 98 55.78 -16.61 20.65
CA LEU A 98 56.94 -15.88 21.15
C LEU A 98 57.36 -16.36 22.55
N GLY A 99 56.39 -16.63 23.42
CA GLY A 99 56.65 -17.19 24.75
C GLY A 99 57.33 -18.56 24.69
N ILE A 100 56.87 -19.45 23.81
CA ILE A 100 57.48 -20.76 23.57
C ILE A 100 58.89 -20.60 23.03
N LEU A 101 59.08 -19.76 22.00
CA LEU A 101 60.39 -19.51 21.39
C LEU A 101 61.40 -18.98 22.43
N PHE A 102 60.99 -18.02 23.27
CA PHE A 102 61.83 -17.45 24.32
C PHE A 102 62.15 -18.46 25.42
N ALA A 103 61.20 -19.33 25.78
CA ALA A 103 61.42 -20.42 26.73
C ALA A 103 62.46 -21.43 26.21
N PHE A 104 62.44 -21.75 24.91
CA PHE A 104 63.41 -22.63 24.27
C PHE A 104 64.81 -22.00 24.10
N PHE A 105 64.92 -20.70 23.82
CA PHE A 105 66.22 -20.00 23.71
C PHE A 105 66.84 -19.64 25.06
N LYS A 106 66.08 -19.66 26.16
CA LYS A 106 66.60 -19.38 27.51
C LYS A 106 67.26 -20.62 28.15
N HIS A 107 67.31 -21.75 27.45
CA HIS A 107 67.98 -22.98 27.87
C HIS A 107 69.26 -23.23 27.08
#